data_AF-A0A8S3I3P2-F1
#
_entry.id   AF-A0A8S3I3P2-F1
#
_cell.length_a   1.000
_cell.length_b   1.000
_cell.length_c   1.000
_cell.angle_alpha   90.00
_cell.angle_beta   90.00
_cell.angle_gamma   90.00
#
_symmetry.space_group_name_H-M   'P 1'
#
loop_
_entity.id
_entity.type
_entity.pdbx_description
1 polymer ?
#
loop_
_entity_poly.entity_id
_entity_poly.type
_entity_poly.pdbx_seq_one_letter_code
_entity_poly.pdbx_strand_id
1 'polypeptide(L)'
;ALRDTIHAHCSYNCFREIRDAEVNEFVELLAANNINVVEELRQKPEGKNLKCPVEDCPNAPSAACDNRFCDRCYKAFLCLLIWRNKIEPWTLNTDGNLRQKLTNAAVAVPETATREDLIQLARQHLAKFLGEPKKIERQR
;
A
#
# COMPACT_ATOMS: atom_id res chain seq x y z
N ALA A 1 0.83 -9.41 28.58
CA ALA A 1 -0.18 -10.41 28.20
C ALA A 1 -0.63 -10.23 26.73
N LEU A 2 0.30 -10.32 25.77
CA LEU A 2 0.02 -10.20 24.32
C LEU A 2 0.73 -11.29 23.49
N ARG A 3 1.44 -12.22 24.15
CA ARG A 3 2.17 -13.30 23.47
C ARG A 3 1.29 -14.48 23.07
N ASP A 4 0.05 -14.54 23.57
CA ASP A 4 -0.82 -15.73 23.44
C ASP A 4 -1.91 -15.57 22.38
N THR A 5 -1.83 -14.54 21.53
CA THR A 5 -2.73 -14.38 20.38
C THR A 5 -2.00 -14.72 19.08
N ILE A 6 -2.69 -15.35 18.13
CA ILE A 6 -2.15 -15.57 16.78
C ILE A 6 -1.98 -14.19 16.13
N HIS A 7 -0.73 -13.77 15.94
CA HIS A 7 -0.37 -12.51 15.32
C HIS A 7 0.77 -12.71 14.32
N ALA A 8 0.88 -11.77 13.38
CA ALA A 8 1.96 -11.72 12.40
C ALA A 8 2.58 -10.33 12.38
N HIS A 9 3.90 -10.27 12.20
CA HIS A 9 4.61 -9.03 11.97
C HIS A 9 4.50 -8.64 10.50
N CYS A 10 3.86 -7.51 10.23
CA CYS A 10 3.65 -7.00 8.87
C CYS A 10 4.59 -5.83 8.59
N SER A 11 5.20 -5.81 7.40
CA SER A 11 5.96 -4.65 6.94
C SER A 11 5.03 -3.45 6.66
N TYR A 12 5.59 -2.26 6.59
CA TYR A 12 4.86 -1.02 6.29
C TYR A 12 4.08 -1.05 4.98
N ASN A 13 4.55 -1.83 4.02
CA ASN A 13 3.95 -1.94 2.70
C ASN A 13 2.91 -3.07 2.64
N CYS A 14 2.69 -3.82 3.72
CA CYS A 14 1.76 -4.93 3.74
C CYS A 14 0.32 -4.45 3.53
N PHE A 15 -0.46 -5.19 2.74
CA PHE A 15 -1.85 -4.85 2.43
C PHE A 15 -2.68 -4.64 3.70
N ARG A 16 -2.42 -5.42 4.75
CA ARG A 16 -3.08 -5.30 6.06
C ARG A 16 -3.02 -3.87 6.61
N GLU A 17 -1.92 -3.17 6.39
CA GLU A 17 -1.61 -1.88 7.00
C GLU A 17 -2.20 -0.71 6.22
N ILE A 18 -2.45 -0.92 4.92
CA ILE A 18 -2.93 0.10 3.98
C ILE A 18 -4.35 -0.15 3.47
N ARG A 19 -4.97 -1.29 3.82
CA ARG A 19 -6.32 -1.67 3.34
C ARG A 19 -7.41 -0.66 3.74
N ASP A 20 -7.19 0.08 4.81
CA ASP A 20 -8.16 1.02 5.38
C ASP A 20 -8.12 2.37 4.64
N ALA A 21 -7.07 2.66 3.84
CA ALA A 21 -7.06 3.83 2.96
C ALA A 21 -8.15 3.73 1.87
N GLU A 22 -8.68 4.87 1.48
CA GLU A 22 -9.70 5.01 0.46
C GLU A 22 -9.17 4.65 -0.93
N VAL A 23 -10.05 4.16 -1.80
CA VAL A 23 -9.66 3.75 -3.17
C VAL A 23 -8.97 4.90 -3.92
N ASN A 24 -9.46 6.13 -3.76
CA ASN A 24 -8.90 7.31 -4.42
C ASN A 24 -7.46 7.57 -3.98
N GLU A 25 -7.10 7.34 -2.72
CA GLU A 25 -5.73 7.55 -2.23
C GLU A 25 -4.74 6.59 -2.91
N PHE A 26 -5.15 5.33 -3.15
CA PHE A 26 -4.34 4.37 -3.92
C PHE A 26 -4.15 4.83 -5.36
N VAL A 27 -5.22 5.31 -6.01
CA VAL A 27 -5.18 5.77 -7.41
C VAL A 27 -4.31 7.01 -7.55
N GLU A 28 -4.44 7.97 -6.63
CA GLU A 28 -3.61 9.18 -6.60
C GLU A 28 -2.13 8.84 -6.38
N LEU A 29 -1.81 7.93 -5.47
CA LEU A 29 -0.44 7.48 -5.27
C LEU A 29 0.14 6.83 -6.53
N LEU A 30 -0.64 5.98 -7.20
CA LEU A 30 -0.22 5.34 -8.46
C LEU A 30 -0.03 6.37 -9.58
N ALA A 31 -0.95 7.33 -9.71
CA ALA A 31 -0.86 8.42 -10.68
C ALA A 31 0.36 9.31 -10.43
N ALA A 32 0.65 9.65 -9.17
CA ALA A 32 1.84 10.41 -8.78
C ALA A 32 3.16 9.70 -9.13
N ASN A 33 3.11 8.37 -9.34
CA ASN A 33 4.24 7.55 -9.78
C ASN A 33 4.14 7.14 -11.27
N ASN A 34 3.34 7.87 -12.06
CA ASN A 34 3.14 7.66 -13.50
C ASN A 34 2.57 6.28 -13.87
N ILE A 35 1.80 5.66 -12.97
CA ILE A 35 1.12 4.39 -13.24
C ILE A 35 -0.33 4.66 -13.67
N ASN A 36 -0.66 4.37 -14.92
CA ASN A 36 -2.02 4.49 -15.44
C ASN A 36 -2.84 3.23 -15.12
N VAL A 37 -3.63 3.31 -14.06
CA VAL A 37 -4.47 2.19 -13.58
C VAL A 37 -5.44 1.68 -14.65
N VAL A 38 -5.97 2.56 -15.50
CA VAL A 38 -6.92 2.17 -16.56
C VAL A 38 -6.24 1.31 -17.62
N GLU A 39 -5.01 1.64 -18.00
CA GLU A 39 -4.23 0.85 -18.95
C GLU A 39 -3.82 -0.50 -18.34
N GLU A 40 -3.42 -0.52 -17.07
CA GLU A 40 -3.10 -1.75 -16.33
C GLU A 40 -4.29 -2.72 -16.23
N LEU A 41 -5.50 -2.18 -16.13
CA LEU A 41 -6.73 -2.99 -16.16
C LEU A 41 -6.98 -3.59 -17.55
N ARG A 42 -6.72 -2.83 -18.63
CA ARG A 42 -6.93 -3.27 -20.02
C ARG A 42 -5.94 -4.33 -20.48
N GLN A 43 -4.74 -4.36 -19.91
CA GLN A 43 -3.69 -5.34 -20.26
C GLN A 43 -3.98 -6.76 -19.72
N LYS A 44 -5.12 -7.00 -19.09
CA LYS A 44 -5.49 -8.35 -18.64
C LYS A 44 -5.90 -9.22 -19.82
N PRO A 45 -5.35 -10.44 -19.95
CA PRO A 45 -5.79 -11.36 -20.99
C PRO A 45 -7.27 -11.67 -20.80
N GLU A 46 -8.03 -11.54 -21.89
CA GLU A 46 -9.46 -11.86 -21.94
C GLU A 46 -9.72 -13.23 -21.29
N GLY A 47 -10.65 -13.29 -20.33
CA GLY A 47 -11.14 -14.55 -19.77
C GLY A 47 -10.58 -15.00 -18.41
N LYS A 48 -9.61 -14.31 -17.81
CA LYS A 48 -9.18 -14.55 -16.41
C LYS A 48 -9.68 -13.47 -15.47
N ASN A 49 -10.99 -13.46 -15.21
CA ASN A 49 -11.54 -12.65 -14.12
C ASN A 49 -11.03 -13.19 -12.78
N LEU A 50 -10.45 -12.31 -11.96
CA LEU A 50 -10.18 -12.61 -10.54
C LEU A 50 -11.51 -12.91 -9.88
N LYS A 51 -11.79 -14.19 -9.62
CA LYS A 51 -12.98 -14.60 -8.88
C LYS A 51 -12.82 -14.10 -7.46
N CYS A 52 -13.77 -13.28 -7.00
CA CYS A 52 -13.87 -13.00 -5.57
C CYS A 52 -14.14 -14.33 -4.86
N PRO A 53 -13.32 -14.74 -3.87
CA PRO A 53 -13.53 -16.00 -3.16
C PRO A 53 -14.71 -15.94 -2.17
N VAL A 54 -15.30 -14.75 -1.99
CA VAL A 54 -16.50 -14.58 -1.16
C VAL A 54 -17.72 -14.84 -2.06
N GLU A 55 -18.35 -15.99 -1.83
CA GLU A 55 -19.56 -16.44 -2.56
C GLU A 55 -20.68 -15.39 -2.51
N ASP A 56 -20.77 -14.64 -1.41
CA ASP A 56 -21.69 -13.53 -1.20
C ASP A 56 -20.92 -12.22 -1.04
N CYS A 57 -20.40 -11.65 -2.11
CA CYS A 57 -19.94 -10.26 -2.06
C CYS A 57 -21.18 -9.34 -2.10
N PRO A 58 -21.58 -8.71 -0.97
CA PRO A 58 -22.83 -7.94 -0.92
C PRO A 58 -22.75 -6.64 -1.74
N ASN A 59 -21.53 -6.25 -2.17
CA ASN A 59 -21.24 -5.06 -2.98
C ASN A 59 -20.94 -5.40 -4.44
N ALA A 60 -21.47 -6.50 -4.97
CA ALA A 60 -21.46 -6.75 -6.42
C ALA A 60 -22.82 -6.39 -7.03
N PRO A 61 -23.17 -5.09 -7.23
CA PRO A 61 -24.32 -4.74 -8.03
C PRO A 61 -24.02 -5.19 -9.47
N SER A 62 -24.80 -6.15 -9.93
CA SER A 62 -24.65 -6.95 -11.14
C SER A 62 -24.81 -6.18 -12.47
N ALA A 63 -24.56 -4.87 -12.51
CA ALA A 63 -24.76 -4.04 -13.70
C ALA A 63 -23.77 -2.86 -13.87
N ALA A 64 -22.91 -2.54 -12.90
CA ALA A 64 -21.92 -1.45 -13.01
C ALA A 64 -20.48 -1.97 -13.30
N CYS A 65 -20.33 -3.27 -13.49
CA CYS A 65 -19.04 -3.94 -13.49
C CYS A 65 -18.52 -4.24 -14.91
N ASP A 66 -18.18 -3.19 -15.65
CA ASP A 66 -17.46 -3.35 -16.92
C ASP A 66 -15.97 -3.71 -16.76
N ASN A 67 -15.48 -3.96 -15.52
CA ASN A 67 -14.18 -4.63 -15.23
C ASN A 67 -14.09 -5.26 -13.80
N ARG A 68 -15.24 -5.68 -13.25
CA ARG A 68 -15.48 -6.65 -12.13
C ARG A 68 -14.45 -6.78 -10.99
N PHE A 69 -14.24 -5.72 -10.20
CA PHE A 69 -13.71 -5.83 -8.84
C PHE A 69 -14.73 -5.25 -7.83
N CYS A 70 -14.96 -5.92 -6.70
CA CYS A 70 -15.51 -5.23 -5.52
C CYS A 70 -14.40 -4.38 -4.88
N ASP A 71 -14.75 -3.40 -4.04
CA ASP A 71 -13.79 -2.45 -3.44
C ASP A 71 -12.58 -3.15 -2.82
N ARG A 72 -12.80 -4.24 -2.08
CA ARG A 72 -11.71 -5.00 -1.45
C ARG A 72 -10.76 -5.61 -2.49
N CYS A 73 -11.30 -6.24 -3.53
CA CYS A 73 -10.50 -6.86 -4.57
C CYS A 73 -9.84 -5.79 -5.47
N TYR A 74 -10.47 -4.62 -5.62
CA TYR A 74 -9.89 -3.49 -6.33
C TYR A 74 -8.71 -2.91 -5.56
N LYS A 75 -8.85 -2.64 -4.25
CA LYS A 75 -7.74 -2.23 -3.38
C LYS A 75 -6.60 -3.24 -3.38
N ALA A 76 -6.90 -4.54 -3.38
CA ALA A 76 -5.87 -5.57 -3.50
C ALA A 76 -5.11 -5.49 -4.84
N PHE A 77 -5.83 -5.27 -5.96
CA PHE A 77 -5.20 -5.02 -7.27
C PHE A 77 -4.31 -3.77 -7.26
N LEU A 78 -4.78 -2.66 -6.70
CA LEU A 78 -3.99 -1.43 -6.60
C LEU A 78 -2.74 -1.64 -5.72
N CYS A 79 -2.87 -2.38 -4.63
CA CYS A 79 -1.75 -2.77 -3.77
C CYS A 79 -0.71 -3.62 -4.51
N LEU A 80 -1.14 -4.52 -5.39
CA LEU A 80 -0.22 -5.28 -6.25
C LEU A 80 0.53 -4.37 -7.21
N LEU A 81 -0.12 -3.35 -7.78
CA LEU A 81 0.56 -2.36 -8.63
C LEU A 81 1.60 -1.56 -7.84
N ILE A 82 1.28 -1.15 -6.61
CA ILE A 82 2.22 -0.47 -5.71
C ILE A 82 3.46 -1.34 -5.49
N TRP A 83 3.29 -2.61 -5.14
CA TRP A 83 4.42 -3.53 -4.90
C TRP A 83 5.23 -3.82 -6.17
N ARG A 84 4.54 -4.08 -7.29
CA ARG A 84 5.19 -4.38 -8.57
C ARG A 84 6.08 -3.23 -9.02
N ASN A 85 5.66 -1.99 -8.78
CA ASN A 85 6.38 -0.78 -9.14
C ASN A 85 7.29 -0.25 -8.01
N LYS A 86 7.44 -0.99 -6.90
CA LYS A 86 8.26 -0.61 -5.74
C LYS A 86 7.91 0.78 -5.18
N ILE A 87 6.63 1.15 -5.25
CA ILE A 87 6.12 2.40 -4.72
C ILE A 87 5.98 2.27 -3.21
N GLU A 88 6.40 3.29 -2.48
CA GLU A 88 6.27 3.31 -1.03
C GLU A 88 4.90 3.87 -0.59
N PRO A 89 4.05 3.08 0.10
CA PRO A 89 2.67 3.46 0.42
C PRO A 89 2.53 4.18 1.77
N TRP A 90 3.53 4.96 2.20
CA TRP A 90 3.47 5.69 3.49
C TRP A 90 2.27 6.61 3.57
N THR A 91 1.96 7.25 2.44
CA THR A 91 0.82 8.15 2.28
C THR A 91 -0.53 7.44 2.39
N LEU A 92 -0.55 6.09 2.37
CA LEU A 92 -1.75 5.29 2.59
C LEU A 92 -1.90 4.82 4.03
N ASN A 93 -0.91 5.04 4.89
CA ASN A 93 -1.05 4.74 6.30
C ASN A 93 -1.76 5.91 7.01
N THR A 94 -2.61 5.56 7.97
CA THR A 94 -3.16 6.53 8.93
C THR A 94 -2.03 7.05 9.82
N ASP A 95 -2.21 8.25 10.37
CA ASP A 95 -1.24 8.85 11.29
C ASP A 95 -1.02 7.97 12.52
N GLY A 96 -2.09 7.33 13.02
CA GLY A 96 -2.02 6.35 14.11
C GLY A 96 -1.14 5.14 13.77
N ASN A 97 -1.29 4.57 12.57
CA ASN A 97 -0.46 3.46 12.12
C ASN A 97 1.01 3.87 11.95
N LEU A 98 1.28 5.04 11.35
CA LEU A 98 2.64 5.56 11.22
C LEU A 98 3.29 5.77 12.59
N ARG A 99 2.61 6.43 13.53
CA ARG A 99 3.10 6.66 14.90
C ARG A 99 3.40 5.35 15.62
N GLN A 100 2.47 4.39 15.59
CA GLN A 100 2.64 3.10 16.25
C GLN A 100 3.85 2.35 15.71
N LYS A 101 4.03 2.35 14.38
CA LYS A 101 5.13 1.61 13.75
C LYS A 101 6.48 2.28 13.99
N LEU A 102 6.56 3.60 13.90
CA LEU A 102 7.76 4.37 14.26
C LEU A 102 8.14 4.10 15.71
N THR A 103 7.17 4.10 16.63
CA THR A 103 7.37 3.77 18.05
C THR A 103 7.86 2.33 18.23
N ASN A 104 7.23 1.36 17.56
CA ASN A 104 7.66 -0.06 17.59
C ASN A 104 9.08 -0.25 17.05
N ALA A 105 9.51 0.62 16.14
CA ALA A 105 10.84 0.63 15.57
C ALA A 105 11.85 1.49 16.38
N ALA A 106 11.47 1.88 17.60
CA ALA A 106 12.26 2.73 18.51
C ALA A 106 12.66 4.09 17.90
N VAL A 107 11.86 4.63 16.98
CA VAL A 107 12.00 6.00 16.46
C VAL A 107 11.25 6.94 17.41
N ALA A 108 11.93 7.98 17.88
CA ALA A 108 11.30 9.02 18.67
C ALA A 108 10.32 9.83 17.80
N VAL A 109 9.05 9.86 18.19
CA VAL A 109 7.99 10.60 17.49
C VAL A 109 7.48 11.71 18.40
N PRO A 110 7.65 13.00 18.04
CA PRO A 110 7.06 14.10 18.79
C PRO A 110 5.53 13.99 18.84
N GLU A 111 4.91 14.35 19.97
CA GLU A 111 3.44 14.40 20.06
C GLU A 111 2.87 15.40 19.04
N THR A 112 3.56 16.52 18.82
CA THR A 112 3.20 17.58 17.87
C THR A 112 3.54 17.26 16.41
N ALA A 113 4.06 16.07 16.10
CA ALA A 113 4.46 15.71 14.74
C ALA A 113 3.27 15.78 13.76
N THR A 114 3.47 16.50 12.66
CA THR A 114 2.52 16.57 11.54
C THR A 114 2.55 15.29 10.70
N ARG A 115 1.61 15.13 9.77
CA ARG A 115 1.59 13.99 8.84
C ARG A 115 2.87 13.92 8.01
N GLU A 116 3.33 15.05 7.49
CA GLU A 116 4.58 15.16 6.74
C GLU A 116 5.79 14.74 7.58
N ASP A 117 5.84 15.12 8.87
CA ASP A 117 6.91 14.70 9.78
C ASP A 117 6.92 13.18 9.96
N LEU A 118 5.75 12.56 10.13
CA LEU A 118 5.62 11.11 10.27
C LEU A 118 6.10 10.36 9.01
N ILE A 119 5.70 10.84 7.83
CA ILE A 119 6.14 10.27 6.54
C ILE A 119 7.65 10.42 6.40
N GLN A 120 8.20 11.58 6.75
CA GLN A 120 9.64 11.84 6.65
C GLN A 120 10.45 10.96 7.59
N LEU A 121 10.02 10.80 8.84
CA LEU A 121 10.65 9.90 9.81
C LEU A 121 10.61 8.44 9.34
N ALA A 122 9.49 8.00 8.75
CA ALA A 122 9.36 6.64 8.22
C ALA A 122 10.32 6.39 7.06
N ARG A 123 10.44 7.34 6.12
CA ARG A 123 11.41 7.28 5.02
C ARG A 123 12.85 7.24 5.52
N GLN A 124 13.22 8.11 6.45
CA GLN A 124 14.56 8.15 7.04
C GLN A 124 14.90 6.84 7.77
N HIS A 125 13.94 6.26 8.48
CA HIS A 125 14.12 4.99 9.14
C HIS A 125 14.41 3.88 8.13
N LEU A 126 13.66 3.76 7.03
CA LEU A 126 13.92 2.73 6.02
C LEU A 126 15.23 2.92 5.26
N ALA A 127 15.60 4.17 4.94
CA ALA A 127 16.87 4.45 4.26
C ALA A 127 18.07 3.88 5.03
N LYS A 128 17.98 3.80 6.37
CA LYS A 128 19.02 3.16 7.22
C LYS A 128 19.12 1.65 7.02
N PHE A 129 18.04 0.97 6.61
CA PHE A 129 18.01 -0.49 6.41
C PHE A 129 18.19 -0.90 4.95
N LEU A 130 17.74 -0.08 4.01
CA LEU A 130 17.87 -0.37 2.57
C LEU A 130 19.25 0.03 2.01
N GLY A 131 20.06 0.74 2.80
CA GLY A 131 21.31 1.35 2.35
C GLY A 131 21.04 2.55 1.46
N GLU A 132 21.92 3.56 1.51
CA GLU A 132 21.86 4.64 0.51
C GLU A 132 21.89 4.02 -0.90
N PRO A 133 21.11 4.56 -1.86
CA PRO A 133 21.23 4.12 -3.24
C PRO A 133 22.68 4.32 -3.65
N LYS A 134 23.42 3.20 -3.79
CA LYS A 134 24.79 3.24 -4.31
C LYS A 134 24.70 3.95 -5.66
N LYS A 135 25.35 5.11 -5.79
CA LYS A 135 25.57 5.76 -7.08
C LYS A 135 26.17 4.70 -7.99
N ILE A 136 25.42 4.27 -9.01
CA ILE A 136 25.97 3.48 -10.09
C ILE A 136 26.83 4.46 -10.88
N GLU A 137 28.10 4.57 -10.52
CA GLU A 137 29.09 5.15 -11.42
C GLU A 137 29.19 4.20 -12.61
N ARG A 138 28.57 4.61 -13.74
CA ARG A 138 28.87 4.01 -15.03
C ARG A 138 30.35 4.25 -15.30
N GLN A 139 31.16 3.22 -15.11
CA GLN A 139 32.51 3.20 -15.66
C GLN A 139 32.40 3.28 -17.18
N ARG A 140 33.23 4.16 -17.75
CA ARG A 140 33.25 4.60 -19.15
C ARG A 140 33.61 3.48 -20.10
#